data_AF-A0AAV4J1G9-F1
#
_entry.id   AF-A0AAV4J1G9-F1
#
_cell.length_a   1.000
_cell.length_b   1.000
_cell.length_c   1.000
_cell.angle_alpha   90.00
_cell.angle_beta   90.00
_cell.angle_gamma   90.00
#
_symmetry.space_group_name_H-M   'P 1'
#
loop_
_entity.id
_entity.type
_entity.pdbx_description
1 polymer ?
#
loop_
_entity_poly.entity_id
_entity_poly.type
_entity_poly.pdbx_seq_one_letter_code
_entity_poly.pdbx_strand_id
1 'polypeptide(L)' 'MPFEMMNSGATLTRAVKKLLCVMDNVVDYIDDLLVHTETWEAHVKTLAELFRRL' A
#
# COMPACT_ATOMS: atom_id res chain seq x y z
N MET A 1 -9.30 13.92 -0.11
CA MET A 1 -9.00 14.86 -1.21
C MET A 1 -10.19 14.90 -2.14
N PRO A 2 -10.58 16.07 -2.67
CA PRO A 2 -11.54 16.13 -3.77
C PRO A 2 -11.02 15.32 -4.96
N PHE A 3 -11.89 14.52 -5.57
CA PHE A 3 -11.59 13.81 -6.81
C PHE A 3 -11.20 14.84 -7.91
N GLU A 4 -10.36 14.42 -8.87
CA GLU A 4 -9.92 15.22 -10.02
C GLU A 4 -9.00 16.42 -9.74
N MET A 5 -8.56 16.67 -8.49
CA MET A 5 -7.44 17.59 -8.28
C MET A 5 -6.19 17.05 -8.97
N MET A 6 -5.50 17.90 -9.74
CA MET A 6 -4.31 17.53 -10.52
C MET A 6 -3.22 16.82 -9.70
N ASN A 7 -3.13 17.13 -8.40
CA ASN A 7 -2.15 16.55 -7.46
C ASN A 7 -2.72 15.46 -6.54
N SER A 8 -3.97 15.04 -6.75
CA SER A 8 -4.64 14.06 -5.88
C SER A 8 -3.91 12.72 -5.85
N GLY A 9 -3.60 12.13 -7.01
CA GLY A 9 -2.83 10.89 -7.10
C GLY A 9 -1.44 11.01 -6.44
N ALA A 10 -0.68 12.06 -6.75
CA ALA A 10 0.65 12.26 -6.18
C ALA A 10 0.65 12.42 -4.65
N THR A 11 -0.40 13.03 -4.10
CA THR A 11 -0.56 13.18 -2.65
C THR A 11 -0.94 11.86 -2.00
N LEU A 12 -1.79 11.07 -2.63
CA LEU A 12 -2.20 9.74 -2.17
C LEU A 12 -0.99 8.80 -2.15
N THR A 13 -0.26 8.68 -3.27
CA THR A 13 0.93 7.84 -3.36
C THR A 13 1.98 8.22 -2.30
N ARG A 14 2.17 9.52 -2.04
CA ARG A 14 3.13 9.98 -1.02
C ARG A 14 2.69 9.62 0.41
N ALA A 15 1.39 9.64 0.69
CA ALA A 15 0.83 9.22 1.98
C ALA A 15 0.94 7.69 2.16
N VAL A 16 0.55 6.93 1.14
CA VAL A 16 0.63 5.46 1.09
C VAL A 16 2.08 4.99 1.26
N LYS A 17 3.05 5.58 0.55
CA LYS A 17 4.48 5.27 0.75
C LYS A 17 4.95 5.44 2.19
N LYS A 18 4.47 6.48 2.89
CA LYS A 18 4.85 6.70 4.30
C LYS A 18 4.25 5.63 5.22
N LEU A 19 3.00 5.23 4.98
CA LEU A 19 2.34 4.18 5.75
C LEU A 19 2.99 2.80 5.53
N LEU A 20 3.45 2.53 4.31
CA LEU A 20 4.02 1.26 3.88
C LEU A 20 5.54 1.15 3.98
N CYS A 21 6.24 2.22 4.39
CA CYS A 21 7.71 2.31 4.47
C CYS A 21 8.42 1.16 5.23
N VAL A 22 7.68 0.37 6.01
CA VAL A 22 8.22 -0.72 6.84
C VAL A 22 7.66 -2.09 6.41
N MET A 23 7.18 -2.23 5.18
CA MET A 23 6.66 -3.49 4.63
C MET A 23 7.41 -3.87 3.35
N ASP A 24 8.41 -4.76 3.47
CA ASP A 24 9.26 -5.18 2.34
C ASP A 24 8.50 -5.96 1.24
N ASN A 25 7.36 -6.53 1.59
CA ASN A 25 6.55 -7.39 0.72
C ASN A 25 5.38 -6.66 0.03
N VAL A 26 5.34 -5.32 0.15
CA VAL A 26 4.25 -4.49 -0.38
C VAL A 26 4.83 -3.37 -1.23
N VAL A 27 4.45 -3.36 -2.51
CA VAL A 27 4.89 -2.36 -3.49
C VAL A 27 3.71 -1.46 -3.83
N ASP A 28 3.93 -0.14 -3.75
CA ASP A 28 2.94 0.85 -4.17
C ASP A 28 2.95 1.06 -5.69
N TYR A 29 1.79 0.96 -6.32
CA TYR A 29 1.60 1.23 -7.74
C TYR A 29 0.42 2.18 -7.94
N ILE A 30 0.66 3.46 -7.65
CA ILE A 30 -0.31 4.57 -7.75
C ILE A 30 -1.57 4.30 -6.92
N ASP A 31 -2.58 3.68 -7.51
CA ASP A 31 -3.87 3.38 -6.90
C ASP A 31 -3.96 1.92 -6.41
N ASP A 32 -3.06 1.05 -6.88
CA ASP A 32 -2.99 -0.35 -6.49
C ASP A 32 -1.81 -0.64 -5.55
N LEU A 33 -1.98 -1.65 -4.69
CA LEU A 33 -0.93 -2.19 -3.84
C LEU A 33 -0.66 -3.64 -4.25
N LEU A 34 0.59 -3.93 -4.63
CA LEU A 34 1.03 -5.28 -4.94
C LEU A 34 1.65 -5.92 -3.71
N VAL A 35 1.05 -7.00 -3.23
CA VAL A 35 1.57 -7.81 -2.11
C VAL A 35 2.14 -9.11 -2.66
N HIS A 36 3.40 -9.42 -2.34
CA HIS A 36 4.04 -10.66 -2.81
C HIS A 36 4.70 -11.42 -1.66
N THR A 37 4.47 -12.73 -1.60
CA THR A 37 5.04 -13.63 -0.57
C THR A 37 5.17 -15.05 -1.12
N GLU A 38 6.10 -15.83 -0.58
CA GLU A 38 6.37 -17.20 -1.07
C GLU A 38 5.35 -18.24 -0.59
N THR A 39 4.72 -18.03 0.56
CA THR A 39 3.72 -18.95 1.13
C THR A 39 2.40 -18.25 1.38
N TRP A 40 1.32 -19.03 1.39
CA TRP A 40 -0.03 -18.53 1.67
C TRP A 40 -0.16 -18.00 3.10
N GLU A 41 0.44 -18.68 4.08
CA GLU A 41 0.41 -18.26 5.49
C GLU A 41 1.13 -16.93 5.69
N ALA A 42 2.26 -16.72 5.00
CA ALA A 42 2.96 -15.45 5.01
C ALA A 42 2.15 -14.35 4.30
N HIS A 43 1.44 -14.70 3.23
CA HIS A 43 0.57 -13.78 2.50
C HIS A 43 -0.53 -13.23 3.39
N VAL A 44 -1.28 -14.13 4.04
CA VAL A 44 -2.41 -13.75 4.91
C VAL A 44 -1.92 -12.90 6.10
N LYS A 45 -0.78 -13.21 6.70
CA LYS A 45 -0.18 -12.38 7.75
C LYS A 45 0.20 -10.99 7.25
N THR A 46 0.78 -10.91 6.05
CA THR A 46 1.16 -9.63 5.42
C THR A 46 -0.07 -8.80 5.08
N LEU A 47 -1.15 -9.41 4.58
CA LEU A 47 -2.42 -8.73 4.31
C LEU A 47 -3.08 -8.22 5.60
N ALA A 48 -3.10 -9.03 6.66
CA ALA A 48 -3.64 -8.60 7.95
C ALA A 48 -2.87 -7.39 8.51
N GLU A 49 -1.54 -7.39 8.37
CA GLU A 49 -0.70 -6.25 8.72
C GLU A 49 -0.98 -5.02 7.86
N LEU A 50 -1.13 -5.21 6.55
CA LEU A 50 -1.42 -4.16 5.58
C LEU A 50 -2.73 -3.45 5.93
N PHE A 51 -3.81 -4.21 6.10
CA PHE A 51 -5.13 -3.66 6.44
C PHE A 51 -5.19 -3.05 7.84
N ARG A 52 -4.28 -3.40 8.74
CA ARG A 52 -4.19 -2.77 10.06
C ARG A 52 -3.52 -1.39 10.01
N ARG A 53 -2.70 -1.12 8.97
CA ARG A 53 -1.98 0.15 8.81
C ARG A 53 -2.68 1.15 7.90
N LEU A 54 -3.52 0.65 6.99
CA LEU A 54 -4.45 1.46 6.19
C LEU A 54 -5.58 2.01 7.08
#